data_AF-A0A7S2UT05-F1
#
_entry.id   AF-A0A7S2UT05-F1
#
_cell.length_a   1.000
_cell.length_b   1.000
_cell.length_c   1.000
_cell.angle_alpha   90.00
_cell.angle_beta   90.00
_cell.angle_gamma   90.00
#
_symmetry.space_group_name_H-M   'P 1'
#
loop_
_entity.id
_entity.type
_entity.pdbx_description
1 polymer ?
#
loop_
_entity_poly.entity_id
_entity_poly.type
_entity_poly.pdbx_seq_one_letter_code
_entity_poly.pdbx_strand_id
1 'polypeptide(L)'
;EGAEAGGSREEVIGPVLDVLVAFRDEVRKQARAKDAGGVLKACDALRDDQLPPLGVRLEDGDQNTIWKMDDPEVLKMEKAQREAEAQRKAELKAEAARKAAEKEAKAKVPPEELFRQQVDDAGEPLYSKFDDKGIPTHTADGQEIKKAKLKKLKKEWENQAKSYQKFMAKQS
;
A
#
# COMPACT_ATOMS: atom_id res chain seq x y z
N GLU A 1 19.65 -53.25 -31.96
CA GLU A 1 19.99 -51.90 -31.48
C GLU A 1 18.75 -51.03 -31.42
N GLY A 2 18.59 -50.26 -30.35
CA GLY A 2 17.43 -49.37 -30.17
C GLY A 2 17.25 -48.94 -28.72
N ALA A 3 18.33 -48.53 -28.07
CA ALA A 3 18.31 -48.08 -26.67
C ALA A 3 19.24 -46.87 -26.51
N GLU A 4 18.84 -45.71 -27.05
CA GLU A 4 19.54 -44.44 -26.78
C GLU A 4 18.67 -43.17 -26.93
N ALA A 5 17.35 -43.30 -27.08
CA ALA A 5 16.44 -42.13 -27.22
C ALA A 5 15.66 -41.79 -25.94
N GLY A 6 15.81 -42.57 -24.86
CA GLY A 6 15.05 -42.42 -23.61
C GLY A 6 15.55 -41.28 -22.71
N GLY A 7 16.88 -41.16 -22.55
CA GLY A 7 17.49 -40.17 -21.64
C GLY A 7 17.20 -38.73 -22.06
N SER A 8 17.30 -38.41 -23.34
CA SER A 8 17.05 -37.05 -23.85
C SER A 8 15.60 -36.59 -23.65
N ARG A 9 14.61 -37.48 -23.76
CA ARG A 9 13.19 -37.12 -23.57
C ARG A 9 12.86 -36.93 -22.09
N GLU A 10 13.40 -37.80 -21.23
CA GLU A 10 13.21 -37.71 -19.78
C GLU A 10 13.90 -36.47 -19.20
N GLU A 11 15.10 -36.13 -19.65
CA GLU A 11 15.81 -34.90 -19.25
C GLU A 11 15.06 -33.62 -19.64
N VAL A 12 14.40 -33.61 -20.80
CA VAL A 12 13.67 -32.43 -21.29
C VAL A 12 12.29 -32.29 -20.62
N ILE A 13 11.57 -33.39 -20.40
CA ILE A 13 10.18 -33.35 -19.92
C ILE A 13 10.07 -33.57 -18.40
N GLY A 14 11.06 -34.24 -17.80
CA GLY A 14 11.11 -34.58 -16.38
C GLY A 14 10.83 -33.41 -15.44
N PRO A 15 11.52 -32.25 -15.58
CA PRO A 15 11.28 -31.11 -14.70
C PRO A 15 9.82 -30.61 -14.74
N VAL A 16 9.17 -30.65 -15.91
CA VAL A 16 7.77 -30.25 -16.06
C VAL A 16 6.85 -31.30 -15.40
N LEU A 17 7.16 -32.59 -15.54
CA LEU A 17 6.41 -33.66 -14.88
C LEU A 17 6.51 -33.56 -13.36
N ASP A 18 7.68 -33.25 -12.81
CA ASP A 18 7.86 -33.05 -11.37
C ASP A 18 6.98 -31.91 -10.84
N VAL A 19 6.96 -30.79 -11.55
CA VAL A 19 6.07 -29.65 -11.25
C VAL A 19 4.60 -30.07 -11.31
N LEU A 20 4.18 -30.83 -12.32
CA LEU A 20 2.80 -31.30 -12.46
C LEU A 20 2.38 -32.28 -11.36
N VAL A 21 3.28 -33.18 -10.94
CA VAL A 21 3.04 -34.11 -9.83
C VAL A 21 2.87 -33.34 -8.53
N ALA A 22 3.77 -32.39 -8.24
CA ALA A 22 3.69 -31.54 -7.06
C ALA A 22 2.40 -30.70 -7.03
N PHE A 23 2.05 -30.07 -8.16
CA PHE A 23 0.81 -29.30 -8.31
C PHE A 23 -0.42 -30.17 -8.05
N ARG A 24 -0.47 -31.36 -8.65
CA ARG A 24 -1.58 -32.29 -8.45
C ARG A 24 -1.76 -32.67 -6.98
N ASP A 25 -0.67 -32.90 -6.27
CA ASP A 25 -0.72 -33.27 -4.86
C ASP A 25 -1.18 -32.11 -3.97
N GLU A 26 -0.76 -30.87 -4.28
CA GLU A 26 -1.25 -29.68 -3.58
C GLU A 26 -2.75 -29.46 -3.86
N VAL A 27 -3.20 -29.55 -5.11
CA VAL A 27 -4.63 -29.47 -5.45
C VAL A 27 -5.42 -30.54 -4.71
N ARG A 28 -4.93 -31.78 -4.66
CA ARG A 28 -5.60 -32.87 -3.93
C ARG A 28 -5.71 -32.57 -2.45
N LYS A 29 -4.65 -32.03 -1.85
CA LYS A 29 -4.62 -31.63 -0.43
C LYS A 29 -5.65 -30.52 -0.15
N GLN A 30 -5.66 -29.46 -0.95
CA GLN A 30 -6.58 -28.33 -0.79
C GLN A 30 -8.04 -28.73 -1.05
N ALA A 31 -8.30 -29.55 -2.07
CA ALA A 31 -9.64 -30.06 -2.37
C ALA A 31 -10.18 -30.95 -1.23
N ARG A 32 -9.34 -31.79 -0.62
CA ARG A 32 -9.73 -32.58 0.58
C ARG A 32 -10.05 -31.69 1.78
N ALA A 33 -9.35 -30.57 1.92
CA ALA A 33 -9.65 -29.55 2.92
C ALA A 33 -10.87 -28.69 2.57
N LYS A 34 -11.47 -28.89 1.39
CA LYS A 34 -12.55 -28.05 0.83
C LYS A 34 -12.16 -26.57 0.73
N ASP A 35 -10.88 -26.28 0.58
CA ASP A 35 -10.36 -24.94 0.41
C ASP A 35 -10.24 -24.60 -1.08
N ALA A 36 -11.32 -24.04 -1.63
CA ALA A 36 -11.34 -23.56 -3.01
C ALA A 36 -10.32 -22.42 -3.23
N GLY A 37 -10.08 -21.58 -2.22
CA GLY A 37 -9.09 -20.52 -2.29
C GLY A 37 -7.66 -21.08 -2.37
N GLY A 38 -7.39 -22.14 -1.61
CA GLY A 38 -6.14 -22.89 -1.67
C GLY A 38 -5.88 -23.53 -3.03
N VAL A 39 -6.92 -24.08 -3.68
CA VAL A 39 -6.80 -24.61 -5.05
C VAL A 39 -6.46 -23.50 -6.05
N LEU A 40 -7.13 -22.34 -5.96
CA LEU A 40 -6.83 -21.21 -6.84
C LEU A 40 -5.40 -20.69 -6.65
N LYS A 41 -4.93 -20.60 -5.39
CA LYS A 41 -3.54 -20.25 -5.09
C LYS A 41 -2.54 -21.26 -5.66
N ALA A 42 -2.87 -22.55 -5.66
CA ALA A 42 -2.03 -23.57 -6.28
C ALA A 42 -1.94 -23.38 -7.80
N CYS A 43 -3.04 -22.99 -8.45
CA CYS A 43 -3.04 -22.65 -9.88
C CYS A 43 -2.19 -21.41 -10.17
N ASP A 44 -2.31 -20.35 -9.36
CA ASP A 44 -1.50 -19.15 -9.49
C ASP A 44 0.00 -19.47 -9.29
N ALA A 45 0.36 -20.28 -8.29
CA ALA A 45 1.74 -20.69 -8.05
C ALA A 45 2.30 -21.52 -9.24
N LEU A 46 1.50 -22.42 -9.81
CA LEU A 46 1.89 -23.15 -11.01
C LEU A 46 2.20 -22.20 -12.17
N ARG A 47 1.31 -21.22 -12.40
CA ARG A 47 1.41 -20.23 -13.48
C ARG A 47 2.58 -19.27 -13.32
N ASP A 48 2.72 -18.67 -12.14
CA ASP A 48 3.55 -17.48 -11.90
C ASP A 48 4.91 -17.82 -11.25
N ASP A 49 5.06 -19.00 -10.64
CA ASP A 49 6.26 -19.37 -9.86
C ASP A 49 6.96 -20.63 -10.38
N GLN A 50 6.21 -21.68 -10.72
CA GLN A 50 6.80 -23.01 -10.95
C GLN A 50 7.16 -23.29 -12.41
N LEU A 51 6.29 -22.91 -13.35
CA LEU A 51 6.53 -23.09 -14.79
C LEU A 51 7.51 -22.06 -15.40
N PRO A 52 7.53 -20.77 -15.00
CA PRO A 52 8.41 -19.78 -15.61
C PRO A 52 9.92 -20.09 -15.50
N PRO A 53 10.45 -20.62 -14.38
CA PRO A 53 11.86 -21.06 -14.31
C PRO A 53 12.22 -22.17 -15.29
N LEU A 54 11.23 -22.94 -15.76
CA LEU A 54 11.39 -23.99 -16.78
C LEU A 54 11.19 -23.44 -18.20
N GLY A 55 11.04 -22.13 -18.36
CA GLY A 55 10.81 -21.47 -19.65
C GLY A 55 9.39 -21.63 -20.17
N VAL A 56 8.45 -22.07 -19.34
CA VAL A 56 7.05 -22.24 -19.74
C VAL A 56 6.22 -21.09 -19.19
N ARG A 57 5.60 -20.32 -20.09
CA ARG A 57 4.65 -19.26 -19.77
C ARG A 57 3.23 -19.75 -20.09
N LEU A 58 2.29 -19.56 -19.17
CA LEU A 58 0.87 -19.68 -19.48
C LEU A 58 0.27 -18.29 -19.75
N GLU A 59 -0.55 -18.20 -20.79
CA GLU A 59 -1.32 -17.00 -21.13
C GLU A 59 -2.80 -17.35 -21.06
N ASP A 60 -3.50 -16.75 -20.10
CA ASP A 60 -4.94 -16.91 -19.93
C ASP A 60 -5.68 -16.02 -20.93
N GLY A 61 -6.31 -16.62 -21.94
CA GLY A 61 -7.22 -15.94 -22.86
C GLY A 61 -8.65 -15.96 -22.34
N ASP A 62 -9.54 -15.26 -23.05
CA ASP A 62 -10.96 -15.13 -22.67
C ASP A 62 -11.71 -16.47 -22.62
N GLN A 63 -11.26 -17.48 -23.39
CA GLN A 63 -11.92 -18.79 -23.47
C GLN A 63 -11.01 -19.96 -23.08
N ASN A 64 -9.70 -19.81 -23.19
CA ASN A 64 -8.73 -20.88 -22.93
C ASN A 64 -7.37 -20.33 -22.53
N THR A 65 -6.66 -21.09 -21.71
CA THR A 65 -5.24 -20.87 -21.40
C THR A 65 -4.38 -21.55 -22.46
N ILE A 66 -3.42 -20.82 -23.01
CA ILE A 66 -2.40 -21.35 -23.91
C ILE A 66 -1.04 -21.34 -23.20
N TRP A 67 -0.09 -22.15 -23.68
CA TRP A 67 1.29 -22.14 -23.19
C TRP A 67 2.24 -21.72 -24.30
N LYS A 68 3.36 -21.09 -23.92
CA LYS A 68 4.48 -20.73 -24.79
C LYS A 68 5.81 -21.04 -24.10
N MET A 69 6.82 -21.31 -24.92
CA MET A 69 8.21 -21.33 -24.45
C MET A 69 8.79 -19.92 -24.53
N ASP A 70 9.50 -19.52 -23.48
CA ASP A 70 10.17 -18.23 -23.34
C ASP A 70 11.51 -18.42 -22.62
N ASP A 71 12.37 -17.42 -22.66
CA ASP A 71 13.62 -17.43 -21.91
C ASP A 71 13.34 -17.32 -20.39
N PRO A 72 13.75 -18.29 -19.55
CA PRO A 72 13.56 -18.24 -18.11
C PRO A 72 14.10 -16.96 -17.45
N GLU A 73 15.22 -16.41 -17.94
CA GLU A 73 15.80 -15.19 -17.39
C GLU A 73 14.94 -13.97 -17.72
N VAL A 74 14.32 -13.92 -18.91
CA VAL A 74 13.34 -12.87 -19.25
C VAL A 74 12.12 -12.95 -18.33
N LEU A 75 11.56 -14.15 -18.15
CA LEU A 75 10.40 -14.35 -17.27
C LEU A 75 10.68 -13.95 -15.81
N LYS A 76 11.87 -14.28 -15.32
CA LYS A 76 12.33 -13.90 -13.98
C LYS A 76 12.48 -12.38 -13.84
N MET A 77 13.03 -11.71 -14.85
CA MET A 77 13.14 -10.25 -14.86
C MET A 77 11.77 -9.57 -14.90
N GLU A 78 10.83 -10.03 -15.74
CA GLU A 78 9.46 -9.51 -15.79
C GLU A 78 8.74 -9.66 -14.45
N LYS A 79 8.90 -10.81 -13.78
CA LYS A 79 8.34 -11.04 -12.45
C LYS A 79 8.89 -10.05 -11.43
N ALA A 80 10.22 -9.90 -11.37
CA ALA A 80 10.85 -8.95 -10.45
C ALA A 80 10.38 -7.50 -10.70
N GLN A 81 10.20 -7.12 -11.97
CA GLN A 81 9.64 -5.81 -12.33
C GLN A 81 8.19 -5.64 -11.84
N ARG A 82 7.34 -6.66 -12.05
CA ARG A 82 5.94 -6.67 -11.59
C ARG A 82 5.85 -6.55 -10.08
N GLU A 83 6.68 -7.29 -9.34
CA GLU A 83 6.75 -7.23 -7.88
C GLU A 83 7.21 -5.86 -7.38
N ALA A 84 8.25 -5.29 -8.00
CA ALA A 84 8.74 -3.95 -7.66
C ALA A 84 7.68 -2.87 -7.93
N GLU A 85 6.94 -2.96 -9.05
CA GLU A 85 5.85 -2.04 -9.34
C GLU A 85 4.70 -2.17 -8.34
N ALA A 86 4.32 -3.41 -8.00
CA ALA A 86 3.28 -3.69 -7.01
C ALA A 86 3.67 -3.12 -5.63
N GLN A 87 4.92 -3.30 -5.21
CA GLN A 87 5.46 -2.73 -3.97
C GLN A 87 5.42 -1.20 -4.00
N ARG A 88 5.93 -0.57 -5.08
CA ARG A 88 5.88 0.89 -5.24
C ARG A 88 4.44 1.43 -5.18
N LYS A 89 3.49 0.75 -5.81
CA LYS A 89 2.07 1.14 -5.78
C LYS A 89 1.48 0.99 -4.37
N ALA A 90 1.85 -0.05 -3.64
CA ALA A 90 1.43 -0.24 -2.25
C ALA A 90 1.99 0.86 -1.34
N GLU A 91 3.27 1.23 -1.50
CA GLU A 91 3.91 2.32 -0.77
C GLU A 91 3.25 3.67 -1.05
N LEU A 92 3.00 3.99 -2.33
CA LEU A 92 2.30 5.22 -2.71
C LEU A 92 0.88 5.29 -2.11
N LYS A 93 0.16 4.16 -2.10
CA LYS A 93 -1.17 4.08 -1.48
C LYS A 93 -1.10 4.26 0.04
N ALA A 94 -0.11 3.66 0.70
CA ALA A 94 0.11 3.81 2.12
C ALA A 94 0.49 5.25 2.49
N GLU A 95 1.36 5.89 1.72
CA GLU A 95 1.74 7.30 1.91
C GLU A 95 0.54 8.23 1.70
N ALA A 96 -0.25 8.00 0.65
CA ALA A 96 -1.46 8.77 0.39
C ALA A 96 -2.49 8.62 1.53
N ALA A 97 -2.67 7.40 2.04
CA ALA A 97 -3.52 7.14 3.20
C ALA A 97 -3.00 7.85 4.46
N ARG A 98 -1.69 7.82 4.71
CA ARG A 98 -1.06 8.52 5.85
C ARG A 98 -1.27 10.04 5.74
N LYS A 99 -1.01 10.63 4.57
CA LYS A 99 -1.23 12.07 4.33
C LYS A 99 -2.69 12.46 4.46
N ALA A 100 -3.61 11.62 3.99
CA ALA A 100 -5.04 11.85 4.14
C ALA A 100 -5.46 11.81 5.63
N ALA A 101 -4.98 10.81 6.38
CA ALA A 101 -5.24 10.68 7.81
C ALA A 101 -4.66 11.85 8.61
N GLU A 102 -3.44 12.31 8.30
CA GLU A 102 -2.83 13.49 8.95
C GLU A 102 -3.62 14.76 8.65
N LYS A 103 -4.03 14.97 7.39
CA LYS A 103 -4.87 16.11 7.01
C LYS A 103 -6.23 16.07 7.72
N GLU A 104 -6.83 14.90 7.84
CA GLU A 104 -8.09 14.73 8.56
C GLU A 104 -7.93 14.97 10.05
N ALA A 105 -6.86 14.47 10.68
CA ALA A 105 -6.54 14.71 12.08
C ALA A 105 -6.35 16.21 12.36
N LYS A 106 -5.61 16.92 11.49
CA LYS A 106 -5.48 18.39 11.59
C LYS A 106 -6.81 19.10 11.40
N ALA A 107 -7.64 18.66 10.45
CA ALA A 107 -8.96 19.26 10.19
C ALA A 107 -9.98 19.00 11.31
N LYS A 108 -9.79 17.96 12.14
CA LYS A 108 -10.62 17.65 13.31
C LYS A 108 -10.42 18.61 14.48
N VAL A 109 -9.31 19.33 14.54
CA VAL A 109 -9.03 20.26 15.65
C VAL A 109 -9.99 21.46 15.58
N PRO A 110 -10.80 21.73 16.61
CA PRO A 110 -11.64 22.92 16.64
C PRO A 110 -10.77 24.19 16.52
N PRO A 111 -11.20 25.21 15.77
CA PRO A 111 -10.39 26.42 15.57
C PRO A 111 -10.11 27.17 16.88
N GLU A 112 -10.98 27.05 17.89
CA GLU A 112 -10.81 27.63 19.22
C GLU A 112 -9.71 26.93 20.06
N GLU A 113 -9.40 25.68 19.75
CA GLU A 113 -8.36 24.89 20.44
C GLU A 113 -7.00 24.95 19.75
N LEU A 114 -6.96 25.37 18.48
CA LEU A 114 -5.77 25.35 17.63
C LEU A 114 -4.53 25.93 18.31
N PHE A 115 -4.66 27.13 18.90
CA PHE A 115 -3.53 27.81 19.54
C PHE A 115 -3.33 27.41 21.00
N ARG A 116 -4.32 26.78 21.63
CA ARG A 116 -4.22 26.29 23.01
C ARG A 116 -3.37 25.03 23.11
N GLN A 117 -3.30 24.25 22.02
CA GLN A 117 -2.49 23.04 21.92
C GLN A 117 -1.04 23.31 21.48
N GLN A 118 -0.68 24.57 21.17
CA GLN A 118 0.67 24.89 20.74
C GLN A 118 1.61 25.09 21.93
N VAL A 119 2.67 24.29 21.95
CA VAL A 119 3.76 24.35 22.92
C VAL A 119 5.08 24.64 22.22
N ASP A 120 6.06 25.15 22.96
CA ASP A 120 7.43 25.28 22.47
C ASP A 120 8.20 23.95 22.51
N ASP A 121 9.49 23.98 22.15
CA ASP A 121 10.36 22.79 22.14
C ASP A 121 10.57 22.19 23.54
N ALA A 122 10.31 22.96 24.61
CA ALA A 122 10.37 22.51 25.99
C ALA A 122 9.03 21.95 26.49
N GLY A 123 7.96 22.05 25.70
CA GLY A 123 6.61 21.62 26.06
C GLY A 123 5.79 22.68 26.80
N GLU A 124 6.26 23.93 26.85
CA GLU A 124 5.57 25.02 27.55
C GLU A 124 4.57 25.73 26.63
N PRO A 125 3.40 26.17 27.14
CA PRO A 125 2.38 26.86 26.33
C PRO A 125 2.91 28.14 25.68
N LEU A 126 2.69 28.32 24.37
CA LEU A 126 3.17 29.51 23.65
C LEU A 126 2.42 30.81 23.99
N TYR A 127 1.23 30.70 24.60
CA TYR A 127 0.29 31.80 24.80
C TYR A 127 -0.42 31.68 26.14
N SER A 128 -0.62 32.82 26.82
CA SER A 128 -1.24 32.86 28.16
C SER A 128 -2.69 33.34 28.17
N LYS A 129 -3.11 34.13 27.17
CA LYS A 129 -4.46 34.69 27.08
C LYS A 129 -4.98 34.63 25.64
N PHE A 130 -6.28 34.43 25.50
CA PHE A 130 -6.98 34.26 24.22
C PHE A 130 -8.26 35.12 24.18
N ASP A 131 -8.72 35.46 22.98
CA ASP A 131 -10.01 36.13 22.77
C ASP A 131 -11.19 35.12 22.68
N ASP A 132 -12.41 35.62 22.47
CA ASP A 132 -13.65 34.82 22.37
C ASP A 132 -13.61 33.79 21.23
N LYS A 133 -12.72 33.96 20.25
CA LYS A 133 -12.55 33.03 19.13
C LYS A 133 -11.41 32.03 19.37
N GLY A 134 -10.75 32.10 20.52
CA GLY A 134 -9.58 31.29 20.84
C GLY A 134 -8.29 31.78 20.18
N ILE A 135 -8.23 33.04 19.71
CA ILE A 135 -7.02 33.63 19.11
C ILE A 135 -6.15 34.24 20.22
N PRO A 136 -4.84 33.97 20.26
CA PRO A 136 -3.95 34.52 21.28
C PRO A 136 -3.92 36.05 21.30
N THR A 137 -3.98 36.62 22.51
CA THR A 137 -3.80 38.05 22.76
C THR A 137 -2.46 38.35 23.43
N HIS A 138 -1.93 37.41 24.24
CA HIS A 138 -0.67 37.55 24.97
C HIS A 138 0.24 36.34 24.76
N THR A 139 1.56 36.55 24.77
CA THR A 139 2.58 35.49 24.75
C THR A 139 2.61 34.71 26.07
N ALA A 140 3.39 33.63 26.13
CA ALA A 140 3.66 32.87 27.36
C ALA A 140 4.07 33.78 28.53
N ASP A 141 4.94 34.76 28.28
CA ASP A 141 5.42 35.74 29.27
C ASP A 141 4.39 36.80 29.69
N GLY A 142 3.16 36.73 29.16
CA GLY A 142 2.12 37.70 29.45
C GLY A 142 2.28 39.04 28.71
N GLN A 143 3.12 39.12 27.67
CA GLN A 143 3.25 40.33 26.84
C GLN A 143 2.22 40.35 25.71
N GLU A 144 1.69 41.52 25.38
CA GLU A 144 0.75 41.68 24.26
C GLU A 144 1.40 41.32 22.91
N ILE A 145 0.66 40.57 22.09
CA ILE A 145 1.13 40.15 20.77
C ILE A 145 1.11 41.33 19.80
N LYS A 146 2.27 41.62 19.20
CA LYS A 146 2.43 42.65 18.17
C LYS A 146 1.45 42.45 17.00
N LYS A 147 0.89 43.55 16.48
CA LYS A 147 -0.11 43.56 15.39
C LYS A 147 0.25 42.69 14.17
N ALA A 148 1.53 42.65 13.79
CA ALA A 148 2.00 41.82 12.67
C ALA A 148 1.87 40.31 12.94
N LYS A 149 2.19 39.85 14.16
CA LYS A 149 2.03 38.44 14.57
C LYS A 149 0.54 38.10 14.76
N LEU A 150 -0.24 39.01 15.31
CA LEU A 150 -1.68 38.85 15.47
C LEU A 150 -2.42 38.67 14.13
N LYS A 151 -2.00 39.39 13.07
CA LYS A 151 -2.53 39.19 11.71
C LYS A 151 -2.22 37.81 11.14
N LYS A 152 -1.04 37.25 11.45
CA LYS A 152 -0.67 35.88 11.06
C LYS A 152 -1.54 34.85 11.78
N LEU A 153 -1.70 34.98 13.10
CA LEU A 153 -2.54 34.10 13.92
C LEU A 153 -4.01 34.13 13.46
N LYS A 154 -4.56 35.31 13.15
CA LYS A 154 -5.91 35.42 12.57
C LYS A 154 -6.06 34.66 11.25
N LYS A 155 -5.07 34.77 10.35
CA LYS A 155 -5.10 34.04 9.07
C LYS A 155 -5.01 32.52 9.26
N GLU A 156 -4.21 32.07 10.21
CA GLU A 156 -4.08 30.65 10.56
C GLU A 156 -5.38 30.11 11.16
N TRP A 157 -6.01 30.87 12.06
CA TRP A 157 -7.35 30.57 12.58
C TRP A 157 -8.40 30.44 11.47
N GLU A 158 -8.46 31.41 10.55
CA GLU A 158 -9.43 31.40 9.43
C GLU A 158 -9.26 30.16 8.53
N ASN A 159 -8.01 29.76 8.28
CA ASN A 159 -7.71 28.56 7.51
C ASN A 159 -8.16 27.28 8.24
N GLN A 160 -7.93 27.22 9.55
CA GLN A 160 -8.37 26.10 10.37
C GLN A 160 -9.89 26.05 10.47
N ALA A 161 -10.57 27.18 10.71
CA ALA A 161 -12.01 27.27 10.76
C ALA A 161 -12.67 26.78 9.45
N LYS A 162 -12.13 27.16 8.30
CA LYS A 162 -12.57 26.65 6.99
C LYS A 162 -12.34 25.15 6.84
N SER A 163 -11.21 24.64 7.35
CA SER A 163 -10.88 23.21 7.28
C SER A 163 -11.78 22.37 8.18
N TYR A 164 -12.02 22.84 9.40
CA TYR A 164 -12.92 22.24 10.38
C TYR A 164 -14.37 22.26 9.90
N GLN A 165 -14.85 23.37 9.35
CA GLN A 165 -16.20 23.46 8.78
C GLN A 165 -16.40 22.45 7.64
N LYS A 166 -15.42 22.31 6.74
CA LYS A 166 -15.45 21.30 5.67
C LYS A 166 -15.44 19.88 6.23
N PHE A 167 -14.69 19.64 7.30
CA PHE A 167 -14.67 18.34 7.99
C PHE A 167 -16.04 18.00 8.58
N MET A 168 -16.63 18.93 9.34
CA MET A 168 -17.96 18.77 9.94
C MET A 168 -19.04 18.52 8.87
N ALA A 169 -19.02 19.29 7.77
CA ALA A 169 -19.96 19.12 6.66
C ALA A 169 -19.80 17.77 5.91
N LYS A 170 -18.67 17.09 6.04
CA LYS A 170 -18.44 15.75 5.46
C LYS A 170 -18.87 14.62 6.41
N GLN A 171 -19.06 14.93 7.70
CA GLN A 171 -19.54 13.98 8.71
C GLN A 171 -21.07 14.01 8.90
N SER A 172 -21.72 15.11 8.52
CA SER A 172 -23.19 15.22 8.37
C SER A 172 -23.70 14.46 7.15
#